data_AF-M1P588-F1
#
_entry.id   AF-M1P588-F1
#
_cell.length_a   1.000
_cell.length_b   1.000
_cell.length_c   1.000
_cell.angle_alpha   90.00
_cell.angle_beta   90.00
_cell.angle_gamma   90.00
#
_symmetry.space_group_name_H-M   'P 1'
#
loop_
_entity.id
_entity.type
_entity.pdbx_description
1 polymer ?
#
loop_
_entity_poly.entity_id
_entity_poly.type
_entity_poly.pdbx_seq_one_letter_code
_entity_poly.pdbx_strand_id
1 'polypeptide(L)'
;MFMVMRNLTPFFLVFFTLCFVEAGIMAEYADARSRMGGRTFRSAPRQSAPVTKKQQPATQQKSGVNRGLMGGLLGGALGGMLLGSMFGMGGSGMGMLPLILLGVAGYFLYRRFAARPYNGPPPGYQAPPQNDNVFGGNFDSKDSPTQHGFTPSSQEPEKASLEEGLEIIRIADPDFDANYFVEVASDVFFKVQAGWMRRDISSYRHLLGEQLASEYQAQFAEMESKGELNKLENISIRNVEVVAAGSESGEDFVTVLFTANLLDYTVDDESGELISGSDTEPVKFAEEWSWARPLGTQDWKLEGIKEV
;
A
#
# COMPACT_ATOMS: atom_id res chain seq x y z
N MET A 1 31.00 -1.46 62.76
CA MET A 1 30.86 -0.74 61.47
C MET A 1 30.29 -1.69 60.41
N PHE A 2 29.09 -2.22 60.60
CA PHE A 2 28.44 -3.17 59.67
C PHE A 2 26.91 -3.09 59.68
N MET A 3 26.35 -2.00 60.23
CA MET A 3 24.93 -1.91 60.56
C MET A 3 24.24 -0.66 59.99
N VAL A 4 24.78 -0.12 58.88
CA VAL A 4 24.19 1.04 58.17
C VAL A 4 23.86 0.73 56.70
N MET A 5 24.41 -0.34 56.12
CA MET A 5 24.21 -0.67 54.68
C MET A 5 23.04 -1.62 54.37
N ARG A 6 22.12 -1.90 55.30
CA ARG A 6 21.01 -2.87 55.08
C ARG A 6 19.66 -2.22 54.76
N ASN A 7 19.59 -0.89 54.72
CA ASN A 7 18.32 -0.17 54.51
C ASN A 7 18.27 0.62 53.18
N LEU A 8 19.32 0.55 52.35
CA LEU A 8 19.40 1.26 51.06
C LEU A 8 19.05 0.39 49.85
N THR A 9 19.05 -0.94 50.01
CA THR A 9 18.70 -1.91 48.97
C THR A 9 17.28 -1.77 48.40
N PRO A 10 16.22 -1.41 49.17
CA PRO A 10 14.88 -1.27 48.58
C PRO A 10 14.71 0.04 47.79
N PHE A 11 15.55 1.06 48.01
CA PHE A 11 15.48 2.31 47.24
C PHE A 11 16.12 2.18 45.86
N PHE A 12 17.20 1.41 45.72
CA PHE A 12 17.83 1.16 44.42
C PHE A 12 16.96 0.31 43.49
N LEU A 13 16.22 -0.68 44.02
CA LEU A 13 15.32 -1.50 43.22
C LEU A 13 14.12 -0.71 42.68
N VAL A 14 13.54 0.19 43.47
CA VAL A 14 12.42 1.03 43.04
C VAL A 14 12.86 2.08 42.00
N PHE A 15 14.07 2.65 42.15
CA PHE A 15 14.62 3.59 41.18
C PHE A 15 14.98 2.90 39.85
N PHE A 16 15.52 1.68 39.89
CA PHE A 16 15.80 0.89 38.69
C PHE A 16 14.51 0.49 37.96
N THR A 17 13.44 0.14 38.68
CA THR A 17 12.15 -0.18 38.04
C THR A 17 11.43 1.05 37.46
N LEU A 18 11.64 2.25 38.01
CA LEU A 18 11.04 3.47 37.47
C LEU A 18 11.77 4.00 36.23
N CYS A 19 13.09 3.83 36.14
CA CYS A 19 13.83 4.15 34.90
C CYS A 19 13.48 3.21 33.73
N PHE A 20 13.08 1.96 34.00
CA PHE A 20 12.67 1.02 32.94
C PHE A 20 11.22 1.20 32.47
N VAL A 21 10.36 1.87 33.23
CA VAL A 21 8.97 2.11 32.83
C VAL A 21 8.84 3.38 31.96
N GLU A 22 9.77 4.32 32.07
CA GLU A 22 9.75 5.56 31.28
C GLU A 22 10.48 5.44 29.92
N ALA A 23 11.35 4.44 29.75
CA ALA A 23 11.97 4.13 28.46
C ALA A 23 11.05 3.35 27.48
N GLY A 24 9.87 2.92 27.92
CA GLY A 24 8.99 2.02 27.17
C GLY A 24 7.91 2.66 26.31
N ILE A 25 7.89 4.01 26.15
CA ILE A 25 6.77 4.69 25.46
C ILE A 25 7.22 5.69 24.38
N MET A 26 8.50 5.71 24.02
CA MET A 26 8.94 6.38 22.80
C MET A 26 9.98 5.49 22.12
N ALA A 27 9.52 4.34 21.59
CA ALA A 27 10.15 3.81 20.40
C ALA A 27 9.85 4.82 19.29
N GLU A 28 10.70 5.85 19.21
CA GLU A 28 10.82 6.66 18.01
C GLU A 28 10.95 5.66 16.87
N TYR A 29 9.92 5.65 16.01
CA TYR A 29 9.86 4.82 14.82
C TYR A 29 11.19 5.00 14.10
N ALA A 30 12.04 3.98 14.12
CA ALA A 30 13.30 3.96 13.40
C ALA A 30 12.98 4.30 11.95
N ASP A 31 13.61 5.37 11.48
CA ASP A 31 13.20 6.12 10.31
C ASP A 31 13.52 5.32 9.04
N ALA A 32 12.54 4.54 8.57
CA ALA A 32 12.57 3.89 7.25
C ALA A 32 12.72 4.91 6.09
N ARG A 33 12.64 6.23 6.38
CA ARG A 33 12.78 7.31 5.40
C ARG A 33 14.10 7.34 4.66
N SER A 34 15.17 6.75 5.21
CA SER A 34 16.50 6.85 4.59
C SER A 34 16.64 5.96 3.34
N ARG A 35 15.91 4.84 3.22
CA ARG A 35 16.01 3.99 2.02
C ARG A 35 15.17 4.48 0.83
N MET A 36 14.26 5.43 1.07
CA MET A 36 13.34 5.96 0.07
C MET A 36 14.03 6.98 -0.84
N GLY A 37 13.53 7.11 -2.07
CA GLY A 37 14.10 8.05 -3.03
C GLY A 37 13.77 7.72 -4.48
N GLY A 38 14.32 8.51 -5.38
CA GLY A 38 14.29 8.27 -6.82
C GLY A 38 12.94 8.57 -7.50
N ARG A 39 12.79 8.03 -8.72
CA ARG A 39 11.64 8.29 -9.60
C ARG A 39 10.46 7.41 -9.20
N THR A 40 9.26 7.99 -9.25
CA THR A 40 8.00 7.23 -9.13
C THR A 40 7.34 7.14 -10.50
N PHE A 41 6.78 5.96 -10.81
CA PHE A 41 6.05 5.71 -12.04
C PHE A 41 4.56 5.63 -11.73
N ARG A 42 3.71 6.11 -12.64
CA ARG A 42 2.27 5.87 -12.58
C ARG A 42 1.85 5.20 -13.87
N SER A 43 1.02 4.17 -13.76
CA SER A 43 0.29 3.66 -14.91
C SER A 43 -0.53 4.80 -15.54
N ALA A 44 -0.21 5.13 -16.79
CA ALA A 44 -0.78 6.27 -17.48
C ALA A 44 -2.31 6.13 -17.60
N PRO A 45 -3.08 7.23 -17.44
CA PRO A 45 -4.48 7.30 -17.85
C PRO A 45 -4.66 6.97 -19.33
N ARG A 46 -5.63 6.13 -19.66
CA ARG A 46 -6.05 5.87 -21.05
C ARG A 46 -6.52 7.18 -21.71
N GLN A 47 -5.83 7.66 -22.74
CA GLN A 47 -6.39 8.64 -23.67
C GLN A 47 -7.32 7.89 -24.64
N SER A 48 -8.63 8.11 -24.52
CA SER A 48 -9.62 7.58 -25.44
C SER A 48 -9.48 8.26 -26.81
N ALA A 49 -9.06 7.51 -27.82
CA ALA A 49 -9.12 7.97 -29.21
C ALA A 49 -10.59 8.21 -29.63
N PRO A 50 -10.88 9.25 -30.44
CA PRO A 50 -12.25 9.56 -30.83
C PRO A 50 -12.82 8.48 -31.77
N VAL A 51 -13.81 7.74 -31.27
CA VAL A 51 -14.59 6.79 -32.08
C VAL A 51 -15.46 7.58 -33.06
N THR A 52 -15.09 7.54 -34.34
CA THR A 52 -15.94 8.04 -35.43
C THR A 52 -17.11 7.08 -35.61
N LYS A 53 -18.29 7.45 -35.09
CA LYS A 53 -19.54 6.71 -35.33
C LYS A 53 -19.93 6.82 -36.81
N LYS A 54 -19.84 5.72 -37.56
CA LYS A 54 -20.57 5.56 -38.82
C LYS A 54 -21.99 5.09 -38.51
N GLN A 55 -22.95 5.86 -38.99
CA GLN A 55 -24.38 5.67 -38.83
C GLN A 55 -24.89 4.70 -39.92
N GLN A 56 -25.71 3.72 -39.54
CA GLN A 56 -26.33 2.78 -40.47
C GLN A 56 -27.86 2.77 -40.28
N PRO A 57 -28.67 2.64 -41.35
CA PRO A 57 -30.10 2.94 -41.29
C PRO A 57 -30.95 1.83 -40.68
N ALA A 58 -32.08 2.25 -40.12
CA ALA A 58 -33.06 1.44 -39.41
C ALA A 58 -33.96 0.60 -40.33
N THR A 59 -34.37 -0.57 -39.84
CA THR A 59 -35.62 -1.25 -40.25
C THR A 59 -36.40 -1.70 -39.02
N GLN A 60 -37.66 -1.29 -38.94
CA GLN A 60 -38.66 -1.70 -37.96
C GLN A 60 -39.10 -3.15 -38.18
N GLN A 61 -39.33 -3.93 -37.12
CA GLN A 61 -40.48 -4.84 -37.09
C GLN A 61 -40.96 -5.25 -35.68
N LYS A 62 -42.18 -4.78 -35.39
CA LYS A 62 -43.31 -5.36 -34.64
C LYS A 62 -43.07 -6.19 -33.36
N SER A 63 -43.64 -5.61 -32.30
CA SER A 63 -44.29 -6.23 -31.12
C SER A 63 -44.90 -7.62 -31.34
N GLY A 64 -44.57 -8.52 -30.42
CA GLY A 64 -45.21 -9.83 -30.22
C GLY A 64 -45.05 -10.26 -28.77
N VAL A 65 -46.10 -10.05 -27.98
CA VAL A 65 -46.27 -10.49 -26.59
C VAL A 65 -46.66 -11.98 -26.56
N ASN A 66 -46.15 -12.70 -25.54
CA ASN A 66 -46.45 -14.07 -25.12
C ASN A 66 -45.73 -15.26 -25.81
N ARG A 67 -44.68 -15.75 -25.15
CA ARG A 67 -44.57 -17.18 -24.78
C ARG A 67 -43.59 -17.39 -23.64
N GLY A 68 -44.15 -17.53 -22.45
CA GLY A 68 -43.44 -18.12 -21.32
C GLY A 68 -43.27 -19.63 -21.47
N LEU A 69 -42.48 -20.17 -20.55
CA LEU A 69 -42.52 -21.56 -20.07
C LEU A 69 -41.94 -22.63 -21.02
N MET A 70 -40.64 -22.54 -21.35
CA MET A 70 -39.87 -23.76 -21.66
C MET A 70 -38.36 -23.48 -21.57
N GLY A 71 -37.71 -23.92 -20.48
CA GLY A 71 -36.26 -23.77 -20.33
C GLY A 71 -35.70 -24.14 -18.95
N GLY A 72 -36.54 -24.38 -17.95
CA GLY A 72 -36.13 -24.65 -16.57
C GLY A 72 -35.99 -26.12 -16.17
N LEU A 73 -35.64 -27.04 -17.08
CA LEU A 73 -35.57 -28.48 -16.76
C LEU A 73 -34.34 -29.22 -17.34
N LEU A 74 -33.21 -28.54 -17.53
CA LEU A 74 -31.93 -29.19 -17.86
C LEU A 74 -30.73 -28.75 -17.03
N GLY A 75 -30.93 -27.90 -16.01
CA GLY A 75 -29.84 -27.48 -15.08
C GLY A 75 -29.93 -28.05 -13.67
N GLY A 76 -31.04 -28.71 -13.31
CA GLY A 76 -31.33 -29.11 -11.92
C GLY A 76 -30.71 -30.44 -11.47
N ALA A 77 -30.20 -31.26 -12.38
CA ALA A 77 -29.71 -32.61 -12.05
C ALA A 77 -28.20 -32.68 -11.75
N LEU A 78 -27.43 -31.63 -12.05
CA LEU A 78 -25.99 -31.57 -11.74
C LEU A 78 -25.66 -30.70 -10.51
N GLY A 79 -26.56 -29.81 -10.11
CA GLY A 79 -26.40 -29.01 -8.88
C GLY A 79 -26.65 -29.79 -7.58
N GLY A 80 -27.45 -30.86 -7.64
CA GLY A 80 -27.84 -31.64 -6.45
C GLY A 80 -26.85 -32.71 -6.01
N MET A 81 -25.89 -33.09 -6.85
CA MET A 81 -24.92 -34.17 -6.53
C MET A 81 -23.55 -33.65 -6.11
N LEU A 82 -23.18 -32.41 -6.44
CA LEU A 82 -21.94 -31.81 -5.97
C LEU A 82 -22.11 -31.14 -4.60
N LEU A 83 -23.26 -30.49 -4.36
CA LEU A 83 -23.57 -29.83 -3.08
C LEU A 83 -24.04 -30.82 -1.98
N GLY A 84 -24.28 -32.09 -2.34
CA GLY A 84 -24.61 -33.17 -1.41
C GLY A 84 -23.39 -33.91 -0.85
N SER A 85 -22.17 -33.61 -1.30
CA SER A 85 -20.96 -34.35 -0.92
C SER A 85 -20.06 -33.66 0.11
N MET A 86 -20.44 -32.47 0.58
CA MET A 86 -19.71 -31.74 1.65
C MET A 86 -20.54 -31.50 2.92
N PHE A 87 -21.78 -31.97 2.96
CA PHE A 87 -22.64 -31.92 4.14
C PHE A 87 -22.88 -33.35 4.64
N GLY A 88 -22.02 -33.77 5.58
CA GLY A 88 -21.94 -35.12 6.10
C GLY A 88 -23.28 -35.67 6.61
N MET A 89 -23.60 -36.87 6.11
CA MET A 89 -24.42 -37.83 6.83
C MET A 89 -23.53 -38.48 7.90
N GLY A 90 -23.84 -38.24 9.17
CA GLY A 90 -23.39 -39.09 10.28
C GLY A 90 -22.67 -38.37 11.40
N GLY A 91 -23.34 -38.29 12.56
CA GLY A 91 -22.67 -38.31 13.86
C GLY A 91 -22.19 -36.97 14.43
N SER A 92 -23.02 -36.38 15.30
CA SER A 92 -22.61 -35.59 16.48
C SER A 92 -21.41 -34.64 16.32
N GLY A 93 -21.64 -33.45 15.77
CA GLY A 93 -20.71 -32.33 15.86
C GLY A 93 -21.30 -31.08 15.24
N MET A 94 -21.54 -30.04 16.04
CA MET A 94 -21.96 -28.73 15.55
C MET A 94 -20.88 -28.18 14.61
N GLY A 95 -21.12 -28.27 13.30
CA GLY A 95 -20.14 -27.92 12.28
C GLY A 95 -19.69 -26.45 12.40
N MET A 96 -18.44 -26.18 12.03
CA MET A 96 -17.83 -24.85 12.08
C MET A 96 -18.51 -23.83 11.16
N LEU A 97 -19.25 -24.29 10.15
CA LEU A 97 -19.89 -23.45 9.14
C LEU A 97 -21.02 -22.56 9.69
N PRO A 98 -21.98 -23.05 10.51
CA PRO A 98 -22.94 -22.19 11.20
C PRO A 98 -22.30 -21.23 12.22
N LEU A 99 -21.20 -21.60 12.86
CA LEU A 99 -20.48 -20.70 13.78
C LEU A 99 -19.81 -19.54 13.04
N ILE A 100 -19.18 -19.81 11.89
CA ILE A 100 -18.59 -18.78 11.03
C ILE A 100 -19.68 -17.85 10.47
N LEU A 101 -20.80 -18.41 10.00
CA LEU A 101 -21.94 -17.61 9.51
C LEU A 101 -22.53 -16.71 10.61
N LEU A 102 -22.65 -17.21 11.83
CA LEU A 102 -23.17 -16.43 12.96
C LEU A 102 -22.18 -15.34 13.41
N GLY A 103 -20.87 -15.61 13.36
CA GLY A 103 -19.82 -14.62 13.63
C GLY A 103 -19.81 -13.48 12.60
N VAL A 104 -19.93 -13.80 11.31
CA VAL A 104 -20.00 -12.78 10.23
C VAL A 104 -21.28 -11.94 10.34
N ALA A 105 -22.43 -12.57 10.64
CA ALA A 105 -23.68 -11.86 10.86
C ALA A 105 -23.60 -10.92 12.10
N GLY A 106 -22.97 -11.37 13.19
CA GLY A 106 -22.73 -10.56 14.39
C GLY A 106 -21.81 -9.37 14.14
N TYR A 107 -20.72 -9.55 13.40
CA TYR A 107 -19.80 -8.47 13.02
C TYR A 107 -20.49 -7.40 12.17
N PHE A 108 -21.34 -7.82 11.21
CA PHE A 108 -22.06 -6.90 10.34
C PHE A 108 -23.12 -6.08 11.10
N LEU A 109 -23.80 -6.70 12.08
CA LEU A 109 -24.72 -6.00 12.98
C LEU A 109 -23.97 -5.04 13.90
N TYR A 110 -22.86 -5.46 14.50
CA TYR A 110 -22.02 -4.59 15.32
C TYR A 110 -21.55 -3.36 14.54
N ARG A 111 -21.01 -3.56 13.33
CA ARG A 111 -20.53 -2.46 12.47
C ARG A 111 -21.64 -1.48 12.10
N ARG A 112 -22.87 -1.97 11.91
CA ARG A 112 -24.03 -1.14 11.55
C ARG A 112 -24.56 -0.28 12.70
N PHE A 113 -24.31 -0.68 13.96
CA PHE A 113 -24.78 0.06 15.14
C PHE A 113 -23.67 0.79 15.90
N ALA A 114 -22.40 0.38 15.75
CA ALA A 114 -21.23 1.04 16.33
C ALA A 114 -20.75 2.25 15.50
N ALA A 115 -21.13 2.35 14.22
CA ALA A 115 -20.90 3.53 13.40
C ALA A 115 -22.05 4.56 13.55
N ARG A 116 -22.19 5.13 14.75
CA ARG A 116 -22.84 6.44 14.90
C ARG A 116 -21.73 7.49 14.95
N PRO A 117 -21.66 8.44 13.99
CA PRO A 117 -20.70 9.52 14.08
C PRO A 117 -21.03 10.42 15.27
N TYR A 118 -20.10 10.50 16.23
CA TYR A 118 -20.10 11.48 17.29
C TYR A 118 -19.74 12.85 16.68
N ASN A 119 -20.76 13.63 16.30
CA ASN A 119 -20.60 15.05 16.01
C ASN A 119 -20.72 15.82 17.33
N GLY A 120 -19.60 15.96 18.04
CA GLY A 120 -19.43 16.88 19.16
C GLY A 120 -18.55 18.07 18.74
N PRO A 121 -18.95 19.34 18.97
CA PRO A 121 -18.11 20.50 18.67
C PRO A 121 -16.94 20.63 19.67
N PRO A 122 -15.75 21.10 19.25
CA PRO A 122 -14.63 21.34 20.15
C PRO A 122 -14.88 22.56 21.06
N PRO A 123 -14.36 22.55 22.31
CA PRO A 123 -14.55 23.64 23.25
C PRO A 123 -13.59 24.81 23.00
N GLY A 124 -14.16 26.01 22.89
CA GLY A 124 -13.67 27.22 23.55
C GLY A 124 -12.43 27.91 22.97
N TYR A 125 -12.62 28.75 21.95
CA TYR A 125 -11.84 29.99 21.81
C TYR A 125 -12.79 31.16 21.59
N GLN A 126 -12.72 32.13 22.50
CA GLN A 126 -13.47 33.38 22.49
C GLN A 126 -12.85 34.37 21.50
N ALA A 127 -13.67 35.03 20.68
CA ALA A 127 -13.31 36.25 19.98
C ALA A 127 -14.42 37.31 20.19
N PRO A 128 -14.08 38.61 20.25
CA PRO A 128 -14.98 39.67 20.71
C PRO A 128 -15.98 40.13 19.62
N PRO A 129 -17.09 40.80 20.00
CA PRO A 129 -18.14 41.19 19.08
C PRO A 129 -17.78 42.46 18.29
N GLN A 130 -18.06 42.46 16.99
CA GLN A 130 -18.17 43.68 16.21
C GLN A 130 -19.50 43.74 15.45
N ASN A 131 -20.00 44.96 15.41
CA ASN A 131 -21.39 45.34 15.34
C ASN A 131 -21.84 45.73 13.92
N ASP A 132 -23.11 45.47 13.64
CA ASP A 132 -24.07 46.16 12.76
C ASP A 132 -23.64 46.84 11.45
N ASN A 133 -24.27 46.42 10.34
CA ASN A 133 -25.23 47.18 9.50
C ASN A 133 -25.33 46.59 8.08
N VAL A 134 -26.48 46.03 7.66
CA VAL A 134 -27.59 46.70 6.95
C VAL A 134 -27.23 47.17 5.53
N PHE A 135 -27.73 46.43 4.52
CA PHE A 135 -28.33 46.84 3.22
C PHE A 135 -28.32 45.58 2.32
N GLY A 136 -29.38 45.01 1.74
CA GLY A 136 -30.65 45.53 1.25
C GLY A 136 -30.82 45.01 -0.19
N GLY A 137 -31.95 44.40 -0.54
CA GLY A 137 -32.39 44.28 -1.94
C GLY A 137 -32.70 42.89 -2.46
N ASN A 138 -33.94 42.47 -2.23
CA ASN A 138 -34.64 41.40 -2.94
C ASN A 138 -34.98 41.87 -4.37
N PHE A 139 -34.63 41.12 -5.42
CA PHE A 139 -35.24 41.27 -6.75
C PHE A 139 -35.58 39.91 -7.35
N ASP A 140 -36.89 39.75 -7.50
CA ASP A 140 -37.62 38.67 -8.16
C ASP A 140 -37.58 38.92 -9.67
N SER A 141 -37.25 37.90 -10.47
CA SER A 141 -37.46 37.90 -11.92
C SER A 141 -37.58 36.48 -12.45
N LYS A 142 -38.62 36.31 -13.26
CA LYS A 142 -39.29 35.08 -13.69
C LYS A 142 -38.79 34.65 -15.07
N ASP A 143 -38.96 33.36 -15.35
CA ASP A 143 -39.03 32.68 -16.66
C ASP A 143 -37.72 32.32 -17.42
N SER A 144 -37.38 31.01 -17.46
CA SER A 144 -37.08 30.22 -18.69
C SER A 144 -36.88 28.70 -18.41
N PRO A 145 -37.15 27.78 -19.38
CA PRO A 145 -37.43 26.37 -19.12
C PRO A 145 -36.27 25.36 -19.38
N THR A 146 -36.29 24.27 -18.60
CA THR A 146 -35.76 22.88 -18.80
C THR A 146 -34.62 22.61 -19.81
N GLN A 147 -33.47 22.08 -19.33
CA GLN A 147 -32.87 20.85 -19.89
C GLN A 147 -31.67 20.29 -19.08
N HIS A 148 -31.76 18.97 -18.85
CA HIS A 148 -30.70 17.99 -18.56
C HIS A 148 -29.69 18.27 -17.44
N GLY A 149 -29.97 17.63 -16.29
CA GLY A 149 -28.97 17.31 -15.29
C GLY A 149 -27.86 16.46 -15.90
N PHE A 150 -26.74 17.10 -16.19
CA PHE A 150 -25.45 16.45 -16.29
C PHE A 150 -25.07 16.07 -14.85
N THR A 151 -25.30 14.82 -14.44
CA THR A 151 -24.44 14.26 -13.41
C THR A 151 -23.08 14.09 -14.08
N PRO A 152 -22.04 14.85 -13.71
CA PRO A 152 -20.70 14.46 -14.09
C PRO A 152 -20.48 13.11 -13.43
N SER A 153 -20.55 12.04 -14.23
CA SER A 153 -19.84 10.83 -13.86
C SER A 153 -18.40 11.28 -13.76
N SER A 154 -17.90 11.34 -12.53
CA SER A 154 -16.48 11.36 -12.23
C SER A 154 -15.92 10.06 -12.80
N GLN A 155 -15.70 10.00 -14.11
CA GLN A 155 -14.82 9.03 -14.72
C GLN A 155 -13.42 9.47 -14.28
N GLU A 156 -13.09 9.06 -13.05
CA GLU A 156 -11.71 8.87 -12.65
C GLU A 156 -11.06 8.06 -13.77
N PRO A 157 -9.94 8.53 -14.35
CA PRO A 157 -9.32 7.83 -15.46
C PRO A 157 -9.10 6.38 -15.06
N GLU A 158 -9.70 5.46 -15.82
CA GLU A 158 -9.53 4.03 -15.63
C GLU A 158 -8.03 3.75 -15.73
N LYS A 159 -7.38 3.54 -14.58
CA LYS A 159 -5.96 3.17 -14.52
C LYS A 159 -5.80 1.94 -15.41
N ALA A 160 -4.82 1.97 -16.31
CA ALA A 160 -4.47 0.77 -17.07
C ALA A 160 -4.28 -0.38 -16.07
N SER A 161 -4.94 -1.50 -16.34
CA SER A 161 -4.82 -2.66 -15.47
C SER A 161 -3.38 -3.19 -15.51
N LEU A 162 -2.94 -3.84 -14.44
CA LEU A 162 -1.60 -4.44 -14.38
C LEU A 162 -1.35 -5.37 -15.59
N GLU A 163 -2.34 -6.18 -15.95
CA GLU A 163 -2.23 -7.10 -17.09
C GLU A 163 -2.04 -6.36 -18.42
N GLU A 164 -2.77 -5.27 -18.64
CA GLU A 164 -2.55 -4.43 -19.84
C GLU A 164 -1.15 -3.82 -19.86
N GLY A 165 -0.64 -3.41 -18.70
CA GLY A 165 0.73 -2.90 -18.56
C GLY A 165 1.80 -3.94 -18.89
N LEU A 166 1.62 -5.16 -18.40
CA LEU A 166 2.52 -6.29 -18.70
C LEU A 166 2.45 -6.68 -20.18
N GLU A 167 1.27 -6.67 -20.79
CA GLU A 167 1.10 -6.91 -22.23
C GLU A 167 1.82 -5.84 -23.07
N ILE A 168 1.80 -4.57 -22.67
CA ILE A 168 2.56 -3.51 -23.35
C ILE A 168 4.06 -3.82 -23.37
N ILE A 169 4.61 -4.29 -22.25
CA ILE A 169 6.03 -4.69 -22.16
C ILE A 169 6.29 -5.90 -23.08
N ARG A 170 5.41 -6.91 -23.08
CA ARG A 170 5.53 -8.11 -23.93
C ARG A 170 5.50 -7.82 -25.44
N ILE A 171 4.86 -6.73 -25.86
CA ILE A 171 4.90 -6.29 -27.27
C ILE A 171 6.33 -5.89 -27.68
N ALA A 172 7.06 -5.20 -26.80
CA ALA A 172 8.44 -4.80 -27.05
C ALA A 172 9.46 -5.91 -26.73
N ASP A 173 9.13 -6.78 -25.78
CA ASP A 173 9.97 -7.86 -25.27
C ASP A 173 9.15 -9.14 -25.05
N PRO A 174 8.97 -9.97 -26.10
CA PRO A 174 8.15 -11.17 -26.03
C PRO A 174 8.60 -12.21 -24.99
N ASP A 175 9.86 -12.14 -24.55
CA ASP A 175 10.45 -13.06 -23.56
C ASP A 175 10.29 -12.55 -22.12
N PHE A 176 9.67 -11.39 -21.90
CA PHE A 176 9.46 -10.83 -20.57
C PHE A 176 8.56 -11.72 -19.70
N ASP A 177 9.12 -12.25 -18.61
CA ASP A 177 8.41 -13.05 -17.60
C ASP A 177 8.36 -12.30 -16.26
N ALA A 178 7.15 -11.97 -15.82
CA ALA A 178 6.91 -11.27 -14.56
C ALA A 178 7.33 -12.09 -13.33
N ASN A 179 7.22 -13.42 -13.38
CA ASN A 179 7.63 -14.27 -12.26
C ASN A 179 9.15 -14.29 -12.12
N TYR A 180 9.86 -14.42 -13.24
CA TYR A 180 11.31 -14.30 -13.25
C TYR A 180 11.76 -12.91 -12.81
N PHE A 181 11.04 -11.86 -13.22
CA PHE A 181 11.33 -10.49 -12.77
C PHE A 181 11.22 -10.35 -11.24
N VAL A 182 10.24 -11.00 -10.60
CA VAL A 182 10.10 -11.02 -9.13
C VAL A 182 11.31 -11.68 -8.46
N GLU A 183 11.88 -12.74 -9.04
CA GLU A 183 13.11 -13.36 -8.54
C GLU A 183 14.30 -12.40 -8.63
N VAL A 184 14.46 -11.74 -9.79
CA VAL A 184 15.50 -10.71 -9.99
C VAL A 184 15.33 -9.56 -9.01
N ALA A 185 14.11 -9.05 -8.84
CA ALA A 185 13.81 -7.97 -7.91
C ALA A 185 14.16 -8.35 -6.46
N SER A 186 13.91 -9.61 -6.07
CA SER A 186 14.26 -10.12 -4.74
C SER A 186 15.78 -10.20 -4.50
N ASP A 187 16.56 -10.60 -5.51
CA ASP A 187 18.03 -10.57 -5.43
C ASP A 187 18.56 -9.13 -5.32
N VAL A 188 18.01 -8.20 -6.13
CA VAL A 188 18.34 -6.77 -6.05
C VAL A 188 18.02 -6.21 -4.66
N PHE A 189 16.86 -6.57 -4.09
CA PHE A 189 16.47 -6.16 -2.73
C PHE A 189 17.56 -6.50 -1.72
N PHE A 190 18.02 -7.75 -1.64
CA PHE A 190 19.07 -8.13 -0.68
C PHE A 190 20.42 -7.47 -0.96
N LYS A 191 20.78 -7.27 -2.24
CA LYS A 191 22.02 -6.55 -2.61
C LYS A 191 22.01 -5.11 -2.11
N VAL A 192 20.89 -4.41 -2.29
CA VAL A 192 20.71 -3.03 -1.83
C VAL A 192 20.76 -2.96 -0.31
N GLN A 193 20.05 -3.82 0.41
CA GLN A 193 20.08 -3.83 1.89
C GLN A 193 21.50 -4.15 2.42
N ALA A 194 22.20 -5.11 1.82
CA ALA A 194 23.57 -5.44 2.20
C ALA A 194 24.55 -4.28 1.93
N GLY A 195 24.33 -3.56 0.84
CA GLY A 195 25.06 -2.35 0.49
C GLY A 195 24.83 -1.19 1.44
N TRP A 196 23.56 -0.98 1.82
CA TRP A 196 23.13 0.00 2.80
C TRP A 196 23.85 -0.15 4.13
N MET A 197 23.87 -1.37 4.69
CA MET A 197 24.58 -1.67 5.94
C MET A 197 26.10 -1.46 5.88
N ARG A 198 26.68 -1.39 4.68
CA ARG A 198 28.12 -1.10 4.49
C ARG A 198 28.39 0.35 4.12
N ARG A 199 27.34 1.16 3.90
CA ARG A 199 27.42 2.50 3.29
C ARG A 199 28.22 2.48 1.97
N ASP A 200 28.10 1.41 1.20
CA ASP A 200 28.90 1.19 -0.02
C ASP A 200 28.04 0.76 -1.21
N ILE A 201 27.82 1.69 -2.13
CA ILE A 201 27.06 1.49 -3.35
C ILE A 201 27.83 0.74 -4.45
N SER A 202 29.16 0.64 -4.37
CA SER A 202 30.01 0.20 -5.49
C SER A 202 29.60 -1.16 -6.05
N SER A 203 29.29 -2.12 -5.17
CA SER A 203 28.91 -3.49 -5.51
C SER A 203 27.60 -3.64 -6.29
N TYR A 204 26.68 -2.67 -6.18
CA TYR A 204 25.35 -2.72 -6.83
C TYR A 204 25.01 -1.45 -7.60
N ARG A 205 25.97 -0.52 -7.79
CA ARG A 205 25.77 0.74 -8.51
C ARG A 205 25.19 0.54 -9.91
N HIS A 206 25.61 -0.52 -10.59
CA HIS A 206 25.14 -0.88 -11.92
C HIS A 206 23.67 -1.31 -11.95
N LEU A 207 23.05 -1.60 -10.80
CA LEU A 207 21.63 -1.95 -10.68
C LEU A 207 20.76 -0.73 -10.41
N LEU A 208 21.34 0.45 -10.13
CA LEU A 208 20.61 1.65 -9.75
C LEU A 208 20.58 2.70 -10.86
N GLY A 209 19.45 3.39 -10.95
CA GLY A 209 19.31 4.63 -11.70
C GLY A 209 20.17 5.75 -11.09
N GLU A 210 20.53 6.75 -11.91
CA GLU A 210 21.47 7.81 -11.51
C GLU A 210 20.98 8.60 -10.30
N GLN A 211 19.69 8.97 -10.30
CA GLN A 211 19.11 9.79 -9.24
C GLN A 211 19.16 9.06 -7.89
N LEU A 212 18.63 7.83 -7.84
CA LEU A 212 18.62 7.04 -6.61
C LEU A 212 20.05 6.75 -6.10
N ALA A 213 20.98 6.49 -7.01
CA ALA A 213 22.38 6.30 -6.65
C ALA A 213 23.01 7.55 -6.03
N SER A 214 22.74 8.73 -6.57
CA SER A 214 23.22 10.00 -6.03
C SER A 214 22.61 10.29 -4.65
N GLU A 215 21.33 9.99 -4.47
CA GLU A 215 20.65 10.15 -3.17
C GLU A 215 21.25 9.23 -2.12
N TYR A 216 21.52 7.96 -2.45
CA TYR A 216 22.17 7.02 -1.53
C TYR A 216 23.59 7.44 -1.15
N GLN A 217 24.38 7.93 -2.10
CA GLN A 217 25.72 8.46 -1.80
C GLN A 217 25.67 9.64 -0.83
N ALA A 218 24.70 10.55 -1.00
CA ALA A 218 24.52 11.67 -0.09
C ALA A 218 24.15 11.20 1.33
N GLN A 219 23.25 10.21 1.43
CA GLN A 219 22.85 9.65 2.72
C GLN A 219 23.97 8.87 3.41
N PHE A 220 24.79 8.15 2.65
CA PHE A 220 25.96 7.47 3.18
C PHE A 220 26.98 8.46 3.74
N ALA A 221 27.23 9.56 3.03
CA ALA A 221 28.09 10.64 3.53
C ALA A 221 27.50 11.32 4.77
N GLU A 222 26.18 11.48 4.85
CA GLU A 222 25.51 12.01 6.05
C GLU A 222 25.68 11.07 7.25
N MET A 223 25.41 9.78 7.09
CA MET A 223 25.62 8.78 8.15
C MET A 223 27.08 8.73 8.62
N GLU A 224 28.03 8.77 7.68
CA GLU A 224 29.46 8.84 8.00
C GLU A 224 29.81 10.10 8.79
N SER A 225 29.26 11.26 8.42
CA SER A 225 29.47 12.51 9.14
C SER A 225 28.92 12.51 10.57
N LYS A 226 27.91 11.69 10.83
CA LYS A 226 27.31 11.50 12.16
C LYS A 226 27.98 10.39 12.97
N GLY A 227 28.90 9.62 12.37
CA GLY A 227 29.44 8.42 12.99
C GLY A 227 28.39 7.32 13.17
N GLU A 228 27.35 7.31 12.35
CA GLU A 228 26.22 6.39 12.45
C GLU A 228 26.36 5.24 11.43
N LEU A 229 25.98 4.04 11.85
CA LEU A 229 25.89 2.87 11.00
C LEU A 229 24.55 2.16 11.19
N ASN A 230 23.74 2.10 10.14
CA ASN A 230 22.48 1.36 10.15
C ASN A 230 22.70 -0.15 9.96
N LYS A 231 21.99 -0.96 10.75
CA LYS A 231 22.04 -2.42 10.79
C LYS A 231 20.67 -2.98 10.48
N LEU A 232 20.64 -3.96 9.59
CA LEU A 232 19.44 -4.65 9.14
C LEU A 232 19.64 -6.16 9.33
N GLU A 233 18.98 -6.72 10.32
CA GLU A 233 19.13 -8.13 10.69
C GLU A 233 17.80 -8.89 10.61
N ASN A 234 17.89 -10.23 10.54
CA ASN A 234 16.71 -11.11 10.50
C ASN A 234 15.67 -10.74 9.43
N ILE A 235 16.15 -10.28 8.26
CA ILE A 235 15.29 -9.89 7.14
C ILE A 235 14.50 -11.11 6.66
N SER A 236 13.18 -11.01 6.66
CA SER A 236 12.28 -12.03 6.12
C SER A 236 11.23 -11.37 5.22
N ILE A 237 11.27 -11.75 3.94
CA ILE A 237 10.30 -11.32 2.93
C ILE A 237 9.03 -12.15 3.11
N ARG A 238 7.88 -11.48 3.23
CA ARG A 238 6.55 -12.08 3.39
C ARG A 238 5.78 -12.17 2.09
N ASN A 239 5.89 -11.14 1.25
CA ASN A 239 5.24 -11.07 -0.05
C ASN A 239 6.11 -10.27 -1.02
N VAL A 240 6.10 -10.69 -2.29
CA VAL A 240 6.70 -9.95 -3.41
C VAL A 240 5.71 -10.03 -4.56
N GLU A 241 5.23 -8.87 -5.00
CA GLU A 241 4.15 -8.80 -6.00
C GLU A 241 4.39 -7.66 -6.97
N VAL A 242 4.22 -7.90 -8.26
CA VAL A 242 4.18 -6.82 -9.24
C VAL A 242 2.87 -6.07 -9.08
N VAL A 243 2.92 -4.77 -8.78
CA VAL A 243 1.74 -3.93 -8.51
C VAL A 243 1.47 -2.90 -9.61
N ALA A 244 2.48 -2.59 -10.43
CA ALA A 244 2.31 -1.79 -11.63
C ALA A 244 3.31 -2.20 -12.71
N ALA A 245 2.92 -2.05 -13.97
CA ALA A 245 3.79 -2.24 -15.11
C ALA A 245 3.29 -1.38 -16.27
N GLY A 246 4.16 -1.08 -17.23
CA GLY A 246 3.77 -0.39 -18.45
C GLY A 246 4.96 0.22 -19.18
N SER A 247 4.65 1.11 -20.10
CA SER A 247 5.65 1.89 -20.84
C SER A 247 5.27 3.36 -20.77
N GLU A 248 6.21 4.21 -20.38
CA GLU A 248 6.05 5.65 -20.23
C GLU A 248 7.32 6.37 -20.70
N SER A 249 7.16 7.47 -21.45
CA SER A 249 8.27 8.36 -21.84
C SER A 249 9.46 7.68 -22.55
N GLY A 250 9.22 6.56 -23.25
CA GLY A 250 10.27 5.81 -23.96
C GLY A 250 11.03 4.81 -23.09
N GLU A 251 10.50 4.51 -21.90
CA GLU A 251 11.01 3.48 -21.00
C GLU A 251 9.89 2.48 -20.67
N ASP A 252 10.25 1.20 -20.52
CA ASP A 252 9.39 0.25 -19.82
C ASP A 252 9.63 0.39 -18.32
N PHE A 253 8.57 0.26 -17.51
CA PHE A 253 8.68 0.26 -16.06
C PHE A 253 7.92 -0.90 -15.42
N VAL A 254 8.42 -1.37 -14.27
CA VAL A 254 7.79 -2.39 -13.43
C VAL A 254 7.95 -1.97 -11.97
N THR A 255 6.85 -1.94 -11.22
CA THR A 255 6.85 -1.67 -9.78
C THR A 255 6.48 -2.93 -9.03
N VAL A 256 7.33 -3.31 -8.07
CA VAL A 256 7.16 -4.48 -7.20
C VAL A 256 6.95 -4.01 -5.76
N LEU A 257 5.90 -4.52 -5.12
CA LEU A 257 5.63 -4.35 -3.71
C LEU A 257 6.35 -5.45 -2.92
N PHE A 258 7.26 -5.04 -2.04
CA PHE A 258 7.86 -5.89 -1.01
C PHE A 258 7.11 -5.70 0.29
N THR A 259 6.66 -6.78 0.90
CA THR A 259 6.23 -6.79 2.31
C THR A 259 7.22 -7.64 3.09
N ALA A 260 7.86 -7.07 4.10
CA ALA A 260 8.90 -7.75 4.86
C ALA A 260 8.87 -7.38 6.34
N ASN A 261 9.65 -8.11 7.13
CA ASN A 261 10.02 -7.70 8.47
C ASN A 261 11.51 -7.92 8.72
N LEU A 262 12.08 -7.07 9.57
CA LEU A 262 13.50 -7.10 9.92
C LEU A 262 13.72 -6.39 11.27
N LEU A 263 14.89 -6.60 11.86
CA LEU A 263 15.41 -5.73 12.92
C LEU A 263 16.08 -4.53 12.25
N ASP A 264 15.66 -3.32 12.63
CA ASP A 264 16.19 -2.06 12.09
C ASP A 264 16.69 -1.22 13.26
N TYR A 265 17.99 -0.95 13.25
CA TYR A 265 18.62 -0.15 14.29
C TYR A 265 19.88 0.53 13.79
N THR A 266 20.21 1.66 14.40
CA THR A 266 21.43 2.42 14.12
C THR A 266 22.33 2.34 15.33
N VAL A 267 23.61 2.08 15.07
CA VAL A 267 24.67 2.05 16.08
C VAL A 267 25.70 3.14 15.80
N ASP A 268 26.41 3.54 16.84
CA ASP A 268 27.64 4.32 16.71
C ASP A 268 28.70 3.45 16.02
N ASP A 269 29.34 3.99 14.98
CA ASP A 269 30.24 3.25 14.09
C ASP A 269 31.57 2.86 14.77
N GLU A 270 32.00 3.62 15.78
CA GLU A 270 33.23 3.34 16.51
C GLU A 270 33.01 2.42 17.71
N SER A 271 32.01 2.73 18.55
CA SER A 271 31.76 2.04 19.81
C SER A 271 30.79 0.86 19.69
N GLY A 272 29.95 0.85 18.65
CA GLY A 272 28.86 -0.12 18.48
C GLY A 272 27.69 0.07 19.44
N GLU A 273 27.63 1.19 20.16
CA GLU A 273 26.50 1.51 21.04
C GLU A 273 25.22 1.73 20.22
N LEU A 274 24.09 1.19 20.69
CA LEU A 274 22.79 1.41 20.07
C LEU A 274 22.37 2.88 20.21
N ILE A 275 22.22 3.57 19.07
CA ILE A 275 21.77 4.96 19.01
C ILE A 275 20.25 5.03 18.90
N SER A 276 19.66 4.24 18.00
CA SER A 276 18.22 4.26 17.74
C SER A 276 17.71 2.95 17.12
N GLY A 277 16.40 2.75 17.17
CA GLY A 277 15.72 1.54 16.69
C GLY A 277 15.77 0.37 17.66
N SER A 278 15.62 -0.85 17.14
CA SER A 278 15.61 -2.07 17.96
C SER A 278 16.35 -3.23 17.31
N ASP A 279 17.29 -3.80 18.06
CA ASP A 279 18.01 -5.04 17.76
C ASP A 279 17.26 -6.30 18.24
N THR A 280 16.06 -6.15 18.82
CA THR A 280 15.29 -7.25 19.41
C THR A 280 13.83 -7.30 18.94
N GLU A 281 13.24 -6.16 18.57
CA GLU A 281 11.86 -6.07 18.11
C GLU A 281 11.79 -5.89 16.59
N PRO A 282 11.31 -6.89 15.83
CA PRO A 282 11.21 -6.76 14.39
C PRO A 282 10.13 -5.77 13.97
N VAL A 283 10.49 -4.84 13.09
CA VAL A 283 9.55 -3.94 12.42
C VAL A 283 8.99 -4.61 11.16
N LYS A 284 7.74 -4.29 10.81
CA LYS A 284 7.11 -4.71 9.56
C LYS A 284 6.97 -3.49 8.67
N PHE A 285 7.28 -3.64 7.39
CA PHE A 285 7.18 -2.56 6.42
C PHE A 285 6.72 -3.06 5.06
N ALA A 286 6.25 -2.13 4.24
CA ALA A 286 5.86 -2.36 2.86
C ALA A 286 6.47 -1.28 1.98
N GLU A 287 7.18 -1.67 0.92
CA GLU A 287 7.86 -0.74 0.00
C GLU A 287 7.54 -1.11 -1.45
N GLU A 288 7.17 -0.11 -2.24
CA GLU A 288 7.10 -0.15 -3.70
C GLU A 288 8.46 0.21 -4.28
N TRP A 289 9.09 -0.75 -4.93
CA TRP A 289 10.35 -0.59 -5.65
C TRP A 289 10.03 -0.52 -7.14
N SER A 290 10.51 0.51 -7.83
CA SER A 290 10.22 0.72 -9.25
C SER A 290 11.49 0.60 -10.08
N TRP A 291 11.43 -0.25 -11.10
CA TRP A 291 12.48 -0.38 -12.10
C TRP A 291 12.04 0.25 -13.41
N ALA A 292 13.01 0.76 -14.17
CA ALA A 292 12.80 1.13 -15.56
C ALA A 292 13.97 0.68 -16.44
N ARG A 293 13.68 0.58 -17.73
CA ARG A 293 14.69 0.38 -18.78
C ARG A 293 14.33 1.21 -20.01
N PRO A 294 15.32 1.71 -20.78
CA PRO A 294 15.04 2.21 -22.12
C PRO A 294 14.43 1.12 -23.01
N LEU A 295 13.48 1.52 -23.87
CA LEU A 295 12.85 0.60 -24.83
C LEU A 295 13.88 -0.13 -25.69
N GLY A 296 13.66 -1.43 -25.91
CA GLY A 296 14.55 -2.29 -26.72
C GLY A 296 15.86 -2.69 -26.04
N THR A 297 16.00 -2.43 -24.74
CA THR A 297 17.13 -2.89 -23.94
C THR A 297 16.69 -3.96 -22.94
N GLN A 298 17.65 -4.62 -22.28
CA GLN A 298 17.41 -5.49 -21.14
C GLN A 298 18.01 -4.90 -19.84
N ASP A 299 18.38 -3.62 -19.87
CA ASP A 299 19.13 -2.97 -18.80
C ASP A 299 18.20 -2.33 -17.75
N TRP A 300 17.52 -3.18 -16.99
CA TRP A 300 16.65 -2.74 -15.90
C TRP A 300 17.47 -2.11 -14.77
N LYS A 301 17.11 -0.88 -14.41
CA LYS A 301 17.65 -0.15 -13.26
C LYS A 301 16.57 0.06 -12.22
N LEU A 302 16.92 -0.08 -10.95
CA LEU A 302 16.09 0.36 -9.83
C LEU A 302 16.12 1.89 -9.78
N GLU A 303 14.98 2.50 -10.03
CA GLU A 303 14.82 3.93 -10.23
C GLU A 303 14.25 4.65 -9.02
N GLY A 304 13.49 3.96 -8.18
CA GLY A 304 12.96 4.55 -6.96
C GLY A 304 12.35 3.56 -5.98
N ILE A 305 12.31 3.96 -4.72
CA ILE A 305 11.77 3.20 -3.60
C ILE A 305 10.85 4.11 -2.80
N LYS A 306 9.65 3.60 -2.50
CA LYS A 306 8.63 4.31 -1.74
C LYS A 306 7.97 3.40 -0.70
N GLU A 307 7.90 3.85 0.55
CA GLU A 307 7.07 3.21 1.58
C GLU A 307 5.56 3.38 1.29
N VAL A 308 4.76 2.39 1.70
CA VAL A 308 3.31 2.32 1.48
C VAL A 308 2.52 2.38 2.78
#